data_AF-A0A925RHB4-F1
#
_entry.id   AF-A0A925RHB4-F1
#
_cell.length_a   1.000
_cell.length_b   1.000
_cell.length_c   1.000
_cell.angle_alpha   90.00
_cell.angle_beta   90.00
_cell.angle_gamma   90.00
#
_symmetry.space_group_name_H-M   'P 1'
#
loop_
_entity.id
_entity.type
_entity.pdbx_description
1 polymer ?
#
loop_
_entity_poly.entity_id
_entity_poly.type
_entity_poly.pdbx_seq_one_letter_code
_entity_poly.pdbx_strand_id
1 'polypeptide(L)'
;MVATLAIENIDPTKLSIEESYAFAILKNLSVDQVNQLKEWLKLGKPGVIGPGTLTAFVQFCQQQGFDLSVSGVGAFKDTHRLNNTGLYQDVIGPQTAGVYFQEIVANKASAAADWNAAILAATESLRGMCTAEGPDGGNNACAWSLNRVLSKAGIAPLGDNPNYVPSLYEALQNGRGQAVSPADAKAGDLVIAFGEEHIGIGLDDGCSRVLSNSSSRALFGWESDTDFGDSYGGPSTIYRLVR
;
A
#
# COMPACT_ATOMS: atom_id res chain seq x y z
N MET A 1 -17.33 15.02 -25.05
CA MET A 1 -16.66 13.88 -25.71
C MET A 1 -16.34 12.87 -24.63
N VAL A 2 -16.75 11.61 -24.78
CA VAL A 2 -16.33 10.54 -23.86
C VAL A 2 -14.86 10.28 -24.12
N ALA A 3 -14.01 10.34 -23.10
CA ALA A 3 -12.59 10.04 -23.27
C ALA A 3 -12.44 8.55 -23.62
N THR A 4 -11.70 8.25 -24.70
CA THR A 4 -11.47 6.88 -25.18
C THR A 4 -10.03 6.49 -24.87
N LEU A 5 -9.81 5.24 -24.46
CA LEU A 5 -8.48 4.67 -24.30
C LEU A 5 -7.76 4.61 -25.66
N ALA A 6 -6.50 5.04 -25.70
CA ALA A 6 -5.64 4.91 -26.86
C ALA A 6 -4.77 3.65 -26.71
N ILE A 7 -4.81 2.76 -27.71
CA ILE A 7 -3.98 1.57 -27.77
C ILE A 7 -2.80 1.86 -28.70
N GLU A 8 -1.58 1.73 -28.20
CA GLU A 8 -0.36 2.05 -28.95
C GLU A 8 0.57 0.84 -29.01
N ASN A 9 1.03 0.48 -30.21
CA ASN A 9 2.11 -0.50 -30.43
C ASN A 9 1.89 -1.88 -29.77
N ILE A 10 0.64 -2.30 -29.60
CA ILE A 10 0.27 -3.66 -29.17
C ILE A 10 -0.28 -4.41 -30.38
N ASP A 11 0.27 -5.58 -30.66
CA ASP A 11 -0.24 -6.51 -31.67
C ASP A 11 -0.96 -7.67 -30.94
N PRO A 12 -2.31 -7.68 -30.90
CA PRO A 12 -3.06 -8.69 -30.17
C PRO A 12 -2.80 -10.13 -30.63
N THR A 13 -2.28 -10.33 -31.85
CA THR A 13 -2.03 -11.66 -32.41
C THR A 13 -0.74 -12.30 -31.89
N LYS A 14 0.12 -11.51 -31.24
CA LYS A 14 1.43 -11.94 -30.72
C LYS A 14 1.47 -12.05 -29.21
N LEU A 15 0.37 -11.72 -28.53
CA LEU A 15 0.28 -11.80 -27.08
C LEU A 15 0.21 -13.26 -26.66
N SER A 16 0.92 -13.60 -25.58
CA SER A 16 0.64 -14.82 -24.83
C SER A 16 -0.81 -14.83 -24.31
N ILE A 17 -1.27 -15.97 -23.81
CA ILE A 17 -2.64 -16.07 -23.30
C ILE A 17 -2.88 -15.13 -22.09
N GLU A 18 -1.91 -15.05 -21.18
CA GLU A 18 -1.96 -14.17 -20.01
C GLU A 18 -1.96 -12.70 -20.40
N GLU A 19 -1.09 -12.31 -21.34
CA GLU A 19 -1.07 -10.95 -21.90
C GLU A 19 -2.36 -10.62 -22.64
N SER A 20 -2.97 -11.59 -23.32
CA SER A 20 -4.25 -11.42 -24.01
C SER A 20 -5.38 -11.12 -23.02
N TYR A 21 -5.42 -11.82 -21.88
CA TYR A 21 -6.38 -11.54 -20.82
C TYR A 21 -6.10 -10.21 -20.11
N ALA A 22 -4.85 -9.93 -19.76
CA ALA A 22 -4.45 -8.64 -19.19
C ALA A 22 -4.85 -7.47 -20.11
N PHE A 23 -4.58 -7.60 -21.41
CA PHE A 23 -4.98 -6.62 -22.41
C PHE A 23 -6.50 -6.51 -22.51
N ALA A 24 -7.22 -7.64 -22.45
CA ALA A 24 -8.68 -7.65 -22.47
C ALA A 24 -9.30 -7.02 -21.22
N ILE A 25 -8.67 -7.13 -20.04
CA ILE A 25 -9.08 -6.38 -18.85
C ILE A 25 -8.89 -4.88 -19.11
N LEU A 26 -7.66 -4.46 -19.39
CA LEU A 26 -7.31 -3.04 -19.55
C LEU A 26 -8.16 -2.32 -20.60
N LYS A 27 -8.36 -2.93 -21.78
CA LYS A 27 -9.11 -2.30 -22.89
C LYS A 27 -10.60 -2.10 -22.58
N ASN A 28 -11.14 -2.86 -21.63
CA ASN A 28 -12.57 -2.85 -21.26
C ASN A 28 -12.84 -2.02 -20.00
N LEU A 29 -11.80 -1.45 -19.36
CA LEU A 29 -11.92 -0.50 -18.27
C LEU A 29 -12.21 0.92 -18.78
N SER A 30 -12.68 1.80 -17.89
CA SER A 30 -12.77 3.23 -18.20
C SER A 30 -11.39 3.89 -18.22
N VAL A 31 -11.29 5.07 -18.84
CA VAL A 31 -10.05 5.88 -18.83
C VAL A 31 -9.60 6.18 -17.40
N ASP A 32 -10.54 6.50 -16.50
CA ASP A 32 -10.24 6.81 -15.10
C ASP A 32 -9.68 5.59 -14.35
N GLN A 33 -10.26 4.41 -14.56
CA GLN A 33 -9.78 3.16 -13.97
C GLN A 33 -8.38 2.80 -14.47
N VAL A 34 -8.11 2.98 -15.77
CA VAL A 34 -6.76 2.77 -16.33
C VAL A 34 -5.79 3.79 -15.75
N ASN A 35 -6.16 5.06 -15.63
CA ASN A 35 -5.29 6.08 -15.03
C ASN A 35 -4.96 5.75 -13.57
N GLN A 36 -5.93 5.30 -12.79
CA GLN A 36 -5.71 4.88 -11.41
C GLN A 36 -4.73 3.70 -11.32
N LEU A 37 -4.88 2.68 -12.18
CA LEU A 37 -3.91 1.59 -12.28
C LEU A 37 -2.52 2.12 -12.66
N LYS A 38 -2.44 3.04 -13.62
CA LYS A 38 -1.17 3.61 -14.09
C LYS A 38 -0.46 4.44 -13.02
N GLU A 39 -1.19 5.15 -12.18
CA GLU A 39 -0.62 5.84 -11.01
C GLU A 39 0.04 4.84 -10.06
N TRP A 40 -0.63 3.73 -9.75
CA TRP A 40 -0.08 2.68 -8.90
C TRP A 40 1.14 1.99 -9.51
N LEU A 41 1.16 1.85 -10.84
CA LEU A 41 2.27 1.28 -11.59
C LEU A 41 3.37 2.30 -11.93
N LYS A 42 3.23 3.56 -11.50
CA LYS A 42 4.15 4.68 -11.78
C LYS A 42 4.38 4.90 -13.28
N LEU A 43 3.31 4.87 -14.09
CA LEU A 43 3.35 5.01 -15.55
C LEU A 43 2.81 6.36 -16.04
N GLY A 44 3.64 7.14 -16.74
CA GLY A 44 3.39 8.57 -16.96
C GLY A 44 2.53 9.02 -18.16
N LYS A 45 1.91 8.13 -18.96
CA LYS A 45 1.09 8.53 -20.13
C LYS A 45 -0.41 8.23 -19.93
N PRO A 46 -1.21 9.15 -19.37
CA PRO A 46 -2.63 8.90 -19.07
C PRO A 46 -3.43 8.45 -20.30
N GLY A 47 -4.42 7.58 -20.09
CA GLY A 47 -5.35 7.09 -21.12
C GLY A 47 -4.73 6.20 -22.20
N VAL A 48 -3.43 5.88 -22.12
CA VAL A 48 -2.73 5.06 -23.12
C VAL A 48 -2.42 3.67 -22.59
N ILE A 49 -2.75 2.64 -23.37
CA ILE A 49 -2.33 1.26 -23.15
C ILE A 49 -1.29 0.92 -24.22
N GLY A 50 -0.02 0.86 -23.82
CA GLY A 50 1.08 0.39 -24.65
C GLY A 50 1.81 -0.81 -24.02
N PRO A 51 2.84 -1.36 -24.68
CA PRO A 51 3.54 -2.56 -24.22
C PRO A 51 4.01 -2.48 -22.77
N GLY A 52 4.61 -1.35 -22.37
CA GLY A 52 5.04 -1.14 -20.98
C GLY A 52 3.89 -1.13 -19.96
N THR A 53 2.71 -0.62 -20.34
CA THR A 53 1.52 -0.68 -19.49
C THR A 53 1.02 -2.11 -19.35
N LEU A 54 1.00 -2.87 -20.46
CA LEU A 54 0.58 -4.27 -20.45
C LEU A 54 1.52 -5.14 -19.59
N THR A 55 2.84 -5.03 -19.81
CA THR A 55 3.84 -5.78 -19.04
C THR A 55 3.76 -5.47 -17.54
N ALA A 56 3.69 -4.18 -17.17
CA ALA A 56 3.58 -3.78 -15.78
C ALA A 56 2.29 -4.31 -15.14
N PHE A 57 1.17 -4.30 -15.87
CA PHE A 57 -0.10 -4.81 -15.38
C PHE A 57 -0.09 -6.33 -15.18
N VAL A 58 0.49 -7.11 -16.10
CA VAL A 58 0.65 -8.57 -15.93
C VAL A 58 1.46 -8.89 -14.67
N GLN A 59 2.62 -8.25 -14.51
CA GLN A 59 3.47 -8.45 -13.32
C GLN A 59 2.74 -8.08 -12.04
N PHE A 60 1.99 -6.97 -12.07
CA PHE A 60 1.19 -6.54 -10.93
C PHE A 60 0.08 -7.55 -10.59
N CYS A 61 -0.67 -8.05 -11.56
CA CYS A 61 -1.66 -9.10 -11.33
C CYS A 61 -1.06 -10.34 -10.67
N GLN A 62 0.10 -10.82 -11.17
CA GLN A 62 0.81 -11.95 -10.58
C GLN A 62 1.25 -11.68 -9.13
N GLN A 63 1.78 -10.48 -8.84
CA GLN A 63 2.17 -10.08 -7.49
C GLN A 63 0.97 -9.97 -6.53
N GLN A 64 -0.20 -9.62 -7.06
CA GLN A 64 -1.45 -9.55 -6.30
C GLN A 64 -2.17 -10.91 -6.22
N GLY A 65 -1.60 -11.98 -6.79
CA GLY A 65 -2.17 -13.33 -6.75
C GLY A 65 -3.29 -13.58 -7.76
N PHE A 66 -3.51 -12.68 -8.73
CA PHE A 66 -4.43 -12.92 -9.83
C PHE A 66 -3.79 -13.83 -10.88
N ASP A 67 -4.32 -15.05 -10.99
CA ASP A 67 -3.94 -16.00 -12.03
C ASP A 67 -4.63 -15.63 -13.35
N LEU A 68 -3.84 -15.22 -14.33
CA LEU A 68 -4.29 -14.87 -15.68
C LEU A 68 -4.11 -16.03 -16.67
N SER A 69 -3.90 -17.26 -16.21
CA SER A 69 -4.01 -18.45 -17.06
C SER A 69 -5.47 -18.72 -17.44
N VAL A 70 -5.70 -19.62 -18.41
CA VAL A 70 -7.08 -20.05 -18.79
C VAL A 70 -7.83 -20.59 -17.57
N SER A 71 -7.17 -21.43 -16.76
CA SER A 71 -7.75 -21.96 -15.51
C SER A 71 -8.04 -20.87 -14.49
N GLY A 72 -7.13 -19.90 -14.33
CA GLY A 72 -7.28 -18.79 -13.39
C GLY A 72 -8.45 -17.89 -13.75
N VAL A 73 -8.55 -17.48 -15.01
CA VAL A 73 -9.68 -16.68 -15.52
C VAL A 73 -11.00 -17.45 -15.39
N GLY A 74 -11.00 -18.75 -15.70
CA GLY A 74 -12.17 -19.60 -15.52
C GLY A 74 -12.63 -19.64 -14.06
N ALA A 75 -11.72 -19.93 -13.13
CA ALA A 75 -12.00 -19.98 -11.70
C ALA A 75 -12.45 -18.63 -11.13
N PHE A 76 -11.84 -17.53 -11.59
CA PHE A 76 -12.26 -16.18 -11.24
C PHE A 76 -13.70 -15.93 -11.66
N LYS A 77 -14.03 -16.23 -12.92
CA LYS A 77 -15.38 -16.05 -13.43
C LYS A 77 -16.41 -16.91 -12.69
N ASP A 78 -16.09 -18.16 -12.39
CA ASP A 78 -16.97 -19.04 -11.63
C ASP A 78 -17.21 -18.52 -10.20
N THR A 79 -16.15 -18.07 -9.52
CA THR A 79 -16.21 -17.49 -8.17
C THR A 79 -17.11 -16.26 -8.12
N HIS A 80 -16.99 -15.39 -9.12
CA HIS A 80 -17.78 -14.16 -9.22
C HIS A 80 -19.09 -14.32 -10.00
N ARG A 81 -19.48 -15.54 -10.36
CA ARG A 81 -20.71 -15.88 -11.10
C ARG A 81 -20.82 -15.10 -12.43
N LEU A 82 -19.68 -14.88 -13.07
CA LEU A 82 -19.57 -14.28 -14.40
C LEU A 82 -19.70 -15.40 -15.43
N ASN A 83 -20.61 -15.27 -16.39
CA ASN A 83 -20.89 -16.33 -17.35
C ASN A 83 -19.59 -16.81 -18.03
N ASN A 84 -19.29 -18.11 -17.90
CA ASN A 84 -18.09 -18.73 -18.45
C ASN A 84 -18.40 -19.92 -19.37
N THR A 85 -19.55 -19.89 -20.04
CA THR A 85 -19.98 -20.98 -20.94
C THR A 85 -20.29 -20.49 -22.34
N GLY A 86 -20.19 -21.39 -23.32
CA GLY A 86 -20.54 -21.12 -24.72
C GLY A 86 -19.73 -19.96 -25.30
N LEU A 87 -20.41 -19.00 -25.94
CA LEU A 87 -19.78 -17.81 -26.56
C LEU A 87 -19.07 -16.88 -25.57
N TYR A 88 -19.32 -17.04 -24.27
CA TYR A 88 -18.70 -16.24 -23.22
C TYR A 88 -17.58 -16.97 -22.49
N GLN A 89 -17.33 -18.24 -22.80
CA GLN A 89 -16.20 -18.98 -22.25
C GLN A 89 -14.90 -18.23 -22.59
N ASP A 90 -14.06 -17.98 -21.57
CA ASP A 90 -12.76 -17.33 -21.73
C ASP A 90 -12.83 -15.90 -22.34
N VAL A 91 -14.01 -15.28 -22.39
CA VAL A 91 -14.15 -13.88 -22.82
C VAL A 91 -14.11 -12.96 -21.60
N ILE A 92 -13.23 -11.95 -21.66
CA ILE A 92 -13.20 -10.81 -20.73
C ILE A 92 -13.87 -9.62 -21.42
N GLY A 93 -15.13 -9.37 -21.06
CA GLY A 93 -15.88 -8.18 -21.45
C GLY A 93 -15.88 -7.10 -20.36
N PRO A 94 -16.60 -5.97 -20.56
CA PRO A 94 -16.67 -4.85 -19.61
C PRO A 94 -17.06 -5.25 -18.19
N GLN A 95 -18.03 -6.16 -18.03
CA GLN A 95 -18.43 -6.63 -16.70
C GLN A 95 -17.29 -7.39 -16.00
N THR A 96 -16.68 -8.36 -16.68
CA THR A 96 -15.56 -9.14 -16.13
C THR A 96 -14.37 -8.25 -15.80
N ALA A 97 -14.01 -7.33 -16.70
CA ALA A 97 -12.94 -6.36 -16.45
C ALA A 97 -13.23 -5.47 -15.24
N GLY A 98 -14.47 -4.98 -15.11
CA GLY A 98 -14.91 -4.19 -13.96
C GLY A 98 -14.78 -4.94 -12.64
N VAL A 99 -15.14 -6.23 -12.60
CA VAL A 99 -14.98 -7.06 -11.39
C VAL A 99 -13.50 -7.31 -11.08
N TYR A 100 -12.65 -7.59 -12.07
CA TYR A 100 -11.20 -7.65 -11.85
C TYR A 100 -10.66 -6.37 -11.23
N PHE A 101 -11.07 -5.21 -11.74
CA PHE A 101 -10.65 -3.94 -11.19
C PHE A 101 -11.13 -3.74 -9.74
N GLN A 102 -12.37 -4.10 -9.42
CA GLN A 102 -12.90 -4.04 -8.05
C GLN A 102 -12.12 -4.92 -7.09
N GLU A 103 -11.82 -6.17 -7.48
CA GLU A 103 -11.01 -7.08 -6.67
C GLU A 103 -9.57 -6.58 -6.52
N ILE A 104 -8.98 -6.00 -7.56
CA ILE A 104 -7.65 -5.37 -7.47
C ILE A 104 -7.66 -4.21 -6.45
N VAL A 105 -8.67 -3.34 -6.52
CA VAL A 105 -8.83 -2.22 -5.57
C VAL A 105 -9.00 -2.74 -4.15
N ALA A 106 -9.86 -3.74 -3.96
CA ALA A 106 -10.14 -4.36 -2.67
C ALA A 106 -8.91 -5.07 -2.10
N ASN A 107 -8.18 -5.82 -2.92
CA ASN A 107 -6.95 -6.51 -2.51
C ASN A 107 -5.85 -5.49 -2.17
N LYS A 108 -5.70 -4.40 -2.93
CA LYS A 108 -4.77 -3.32 -2.58
C LYS A 108 -5.13 -2.66 -1.24
N ALA A 109 -6.42 -2.43 -0.98
CA ALA A 109 -6.90 -1.91 0.29
C ALA A 109 -6.72 -2.90 1.45
N SER A 110 -6.98 -4.19 1.22
CA SER A 110 -6.80 -5.27 2.20
C SER A 110 -5.33 -5.55 2.50
N ALA A 111 -4.44 -5.45 1.51
CA ALA A 111 -3.00 -5.63 1.69
C ALA A 111 -2.39 -4.49 2.51
N ALA A 112 -2.92 -3.28 2.39
CA ALA A 112 -2.61 -2.19 3.30
C ALA A 112 -3.15 -2.49 4.72
N ALA A 113 -4.39 -3.00 4.83
CA ALA A 113 -4.97 -3.40 6.11
C ALA A 113 -4.24 -4.58 6.80
N ASP A 114 -3.65 -5.49 6.03
CA ASP A 114 -2.84 -6.61 6.53
C ASP A 114 -1.48 -6.12 7.10
N TRP A 115 -0.86 -5.12 6.45
CA TRP A 115 0.31 -4.45 7.02
C TRP A 115 -0.01 -3.69 8.29
N ASN A 116 -1.12 -2.95 8.34
CA ASN A 116 -1.59 -2.31 9.57
C ASN A 116 -1.76 -3.30 10.72
N ALA A 117 -2.43 -4.42 10.49
CA ALA A 117 -2.62 -5.47 11.48
C ALA A 117 -1.28 -6.10 11.93
N ALA A 118 -0.37 -6.37 11.00
CA ALA A 118 0.95 -6.91 11.29
C ALA A 118 1.81 -5.92 12.09
N ILE A 119 1.79 -4.63 11.73
CA ILE A 119 2.48 -3.56 12.45
C ILE A 119 1.91 -3.42 13.86
N LEU A 120 0.59 -3.40 14.03
CA LEU A 120 -0.04 -3.32 15.34
C LEU A 120 0.33 -4.52 16.22
N ALA A 121 0.25 -5.74 15.68
CA ALA A 121 0.64 -6.95 16.42
C ALA A 121 2.12 -6.92 16.82
N ALA A 122 3.01 -6.47 15.92
CA ALA A 122 4.43 -6.30 16.21
C ALA A 122 4.66 -5.21 17.28
N THR A 123 3.93 -4.08 17.19
CA THR A 123 3.97 -2.97 18.14
C THR A 123 3.63 -3.42 19.53
N GLU A 124 2.51 -4.13 19.70
CA GLU A 124 2.09 -4.67 21.00
C GLU A 124 3.09 -5.70 21.52
N SER A 125 3.64 -6.56 20.66
CA SER A 125 4.65 -7.55 21.07
C SER A 125 5.97 -6.93 21.54
N LEU A 126 6.30 -5.72 21.07
CA LEU A 126 7.51 -4.99 21.40
C LEU A 126 7.27 -3.91 22.46
N ARG A 127 6.04 -3.72 22.92
CA ARG A 127 5.72 -2.77 23.99
C ARG A 127 6.55 -3.11 25.23
N GLY A 128 7.22 -2.10 25.77
CA GLY A 128 8.17 -2.25 26.88
C GLY A 128 9.57 -2.72 26.48
N MET A 129 9.88 -2.83 25.18
CA MET A 129 11.23 -3.13 24.71
C MET A 129 12.20 -2.03 25.16
N CYS A 130 13.32 -2.45 25.77
CA CYS A 130 14.44 -1.56 26.07
C CYS A 130 15.07 -1.06 24.75
N THR A 131 15.24 0.25 24.63
CA THR A 131 15.83 0.89 23.45
C THR A 131 17.22 1.43 23.70
N ALA A 132 17.86 1.08 24.83
CA ALA A 132 19.21 1.51 25.18
C ALA A 132 20.30 1.08 24.18
N GLU A 133 20.04 0.04 23.38
CA GLU A 133 20.90 -0.38 22.25
C GLU A 133 20.73 0.50 20.99
N GLY A 134 19.71 1.35 20.98
CA GLY A 134 19.44 2.29 19.91
C GLY A 134 20.36 3.52 19.96
N PRO A 135 20.22 4.43 18.98
CA PRO A 135 21.01 5.66 18.90
C PRO A 135 21.02 6.45 20.22
N ASP A 136 22.20 6.96 20.58
CA ASP A 136 22.45 7.76 21.77
C ASP A 136 21.97 7.12 23.09
N GLY A 137 22.11 5.79 23.19
CA GLY A 137 21.68 5.04 24.37
C GLY A 137 20.16 4.99 24.54
N GLY A 138 19.41 5.09 23.44
CA GLY A 138 17.95 5.11 23.43
C GLY A 138 17.30 6.50 23.43
N ASN A 139 18.09 7.56 23.59
CA ASN A 139 17.60 8.93 23.61
C ASN A 139 17.11 9.42 22.25
N ASN A 140 17.60 8.84 21.14
CA ASN A 140 17.18 9.19 19.78
C ASN A 140 16.69 7.95 19.02
N ALA A 141 16.01 7.03 19.71
CA ALA A 141 15.63 5.74 19.18
C ALA A 141 14.20 5.65 18.62
N CYS A 142 13.50 6.76 18.39
CA CYS A 142 12.11 6.74 17.88
C CYS A 142 12.01 6.08 16.48
N ALA A 143 12.78 6.57 15.50
CA ALA A 143 12.86 5.96 14.17
C ALA A 143 13.43 4.53 14.20
N TRP A 144 14.47 4.31 15.01
CA TRP A 144 15.07 2.99 15.19
C TRP A 144 14.07 1.96 15.74
N SER A 145 13.27 2.35 16.73
CA SER A 145 12.26 1.48 17.35
C SER A 145 11.15 1.14 16.37
N LEU A 146 10.71 2.12 15.59
CA LEU A 146 9.73 1.90 14.53
C LEU A 146 10.25 0.91 13.48
N ASN A 147 11.50 1.05 13.03
CA ASN A 147 12.08 0.12 12.08
C ASN A 147 12.26 -1.31 12.64
N ARG A 148 12.43 -1.47 13.95
CA ARG A 148 12.34 -2.79 14.61
C ARG A 148 10.93 -3.35 14.57
N VAL A 149 9.90 -2.53 14.78
CA VAL A 149 8.50 -2.95 14.61
C VAL A 149 8.25 -3.39 13.16
N LEU A 150 8.66 -2.61 12.16
CA LEU A 150 8.49 -2.96 10.75
C LEU A 150 9.19 -4.28 10.41
N SER A 151 10.44 -4.45 10.85
CA SER A 151 11.18 -5.68 10.64
C SER A 151 10.49 -6.89 11.28
N LYS A 152 9.93 -6.74 12.49
CA LYS A 152 9.15 -7.79 13.17
C LYS A 152 7.84 -8.11 12.44
N ALA A 153 7.22 -7.13 11.80
CA ALA A 153 6.05 -7.28 10.94
C ALA A 153 6.39 -7.87 9.55
N GLY A 154 7.66 -8.18 9.26
CA GLY A 154 8.10 -8.68 7.95
C GLY A 154 8.15 -7.61 6.87
N ILE A 155 8.15 -6.34 7.26
CA ILE A 155 8.17 -5.18 6.37
C ILE A 155 9.60 -4.63 6.31
N ALA A 156 10.06 -4.29 5.10
CA ALA A 156 11.37 -3.69 4.91
C ALA A 156 11.48 -2.36 5.68
N PRO A 157 12.63 -2.06 6.30
CA PRO A 157 12.85 -0.78 6.95
C PRO A 157 12.53 0.41 6.04
N LEU A 158 12.17 1.51 6.70
CA LEU A 158 11.79 2.78 6.11
C LEU A 158 12.93 3.78 6.27
N GLY A 159 13.14 4.60 5.23
CA GLY A 159 14.22 5.57 5.13
C GLY A 159 15.57 4.95 4.76
N ASP A 160 16.38 5.74 4.05
CA ASP A 160 17.78 5.38 3.79
C ASP A 160 18.65 5.49 5.05
N ASN A 161 18.24 6.36 5.99
CA ASN A 161 18.75 6.39 7.35
C ASN A 161 17.63 5.91 8.32
N PRO A 162 17.63 4.63 8.73
CA PRO A 162 16.55 4.04 9.53
C PRO A 162 16.48 4.57 10.98
N ASN A 163 17.43 5.42 11.39
CA ASN A 163 17.52 5.99 12.73
C ASN A 163 17.09 7.45 12.80
N TYR A 164 16.61 8.03 11.69
CA TYR A 164 16.35 9.46 11.58
C TYR A 164 14.96 9.74 11.00
N VAL A 165 14.09 10.38 11.79
CA VAL A 165 12.67 10.58 11.44
C VAL A 165 12.48 11.30 10.09
N PRO A 166 13.21 12.39 9.75
CA PRO A 166 13.09 13.01 8.43
C PRO A 166 13.40 12.06 7.26
N SER A 167 14.31 11.10 7.43
CA SER A 167 14.58 10.10 6.38
C SER A 167 13.42 9.12 6.20
N LEU A 168 12.74 8.76 7.30
CA LEU A 168 11.53 7.95 7.23
C LEU A 168 10.39 8.72 6.56
N TYR A 169 10.20 9.98 6.93
CA TYR A 169 9.21 10.88 6.34
C TYR A 169 9.43 11.05 4.83
N GLU A 170 10.67 11.31 4.40
CA GLU A 170 11.03 11.40 2.98
C GLU A 170 10.68 10.11 2.21
N ALA A 171 10.97 8.94 2.79
CA ALA A 171 10.59 7.66 2.17
C ALA A 171 9.07 7.51 2.03
N LEU A 172 8.29 7.94 3.04
CA LEU A 172 6.82 7.92 2.98
C LEU A 172 6.32 8.84 1.86
N GLN A 173 6.84 10.05 1.77
CA GLN A 173 6.50 11.00 0.70
C GLN A 173 6.87 10.47 -0.69
N ASN A 174 7.99 9.74 -0.80
CA ASN A 174 8.48 9.14 -2.04
C ASN A 174 7.77 7.82 -2.42
N GLY A 175 6.60 7.58 -1.83
CA GLY A 175 5.68 6.52 -2.24
C GLY A 175 5.77 5.23 -1.43
N ARG A 176 6.48 5.21 -0.30
CA ARG A 176 6.34 4.14 0.70
C ARG A 176 5.14 4.36 1.62
N GLY A 177 4.54 5.56 1.62
CA GLY A 177 3.40 5.90 2.44
C GLY A 177 2.32 6.67 1.67
N GLN A 178 1.12 6.65 2.23
CA GLN A 178 0.00 7.50 1.83
C GLN A 178 -0.44 8.30 3.06
N ALA A 179 -0.59 9.61 2.92
CA ALA A 179 -1.15 10.44 3.98
C ALA A 179 -2.63 10.10 4.20
N VAL A 180 -3.05 10.01 5.46
CA VAL A 180 -4.40 9.60 5.85
C VAL A 180 -5.00 10.64 6.79
N SER A 181 -6.30 10.91 6.64
CA SER A 181 -7.03 11.76 7.58
C SER A 181 -7.25 11.01 8.91
N PRO A 182 -7.41 11.70 10.05
CA PRO A 182 -7.79 11.04 11.30
C PRO A 182 -9.07 10.20 11.17
N ALA A 183 -10.04 10.58 10.33
CA ALA A 183 -11.26 9.80 10.14
C ALA A 183 -11.02 8.46 9.41
N ASP A 184 -10.00 8.40 8.55
CA ASP A 184 -9.66 7.23 7.75
C ASP A 184 -8.49 6.41 8.34
N ALA A 185 -7.88 6.93 9.41
CA ALA A 185 -6.76 6.32 10.10
C ALA A 185 -7.16 4.99 10.75
N LYS A 186 -6.24 4.03 10.72
CA LYS A 186 -6.40 2.67 11.26
C LYS A 186 -5.27 2.35 12.21
N ALA A 187 -5.55 1.47 13.16
CA ALA A 187 -4.50 0.96 14.04
C ALA A 187 -3.33 0.40 13.20
N GLY A 188 -2.10 0.65 13.63
CA GLY A 188 -0.88 0.32 12.88
C GLY A 188 -0.42 1.37 11.86
N ASP A 189 -1.18 2.45 11.62
CA ASP A 189 -0.69 3.60 10.86
C ASP A 189 0.45 4.30 11.63
N LEU A 190 1.32 4.97 10.90
CA LEU A 190 2.46 5.72 11.44
C LEU A 190 2.05 7.16 11.71
N VAL A 191 2.43 7.70 12.86
CA VAL A 191 2.12 9.08 13.26
C VAL A 191 3.42 9.85 13.43
N ILE A 192 3.59 10.91 12.64
CA ILE A 192 4.79 11.75 12.62
C ILE A 192 4.47 13.08 13.27
N ALA A 193 5.22 13.41 14.32
CA ALA A 193 5.07 14.67 15.03
C ALA A 193 5.38 15.87 14.13
N PHE A 194 4.78 17.02 14.45
CA PHE A 194 5.11 18.29 13.80
C PHE A 194 6.62 18.55 13.81
N GLY A 195 7.14 19.09 12.71
CA GLY A 195 8.58 19.33 12.54
C GLY A 195 9.42 18.05 12.33
N GLU A 196 8.78 16.88 12.21
CA GLU A 196 9.45 15.58 11.99
C GLU A 196 10.41 15.21 13.12
N GLU A 197 10.17 15.70 14.34
CA GLU A 197 11.05 15.50 15.49
C GLU A 197 10.82 14.15 16.18
N HIS A 198 9.66 13.52 15.96
CA HIS A 198 9.28 12.27 16.60
C HIS A 198 8.32 11.44 15.75
N ILE A 199 8.26 10.15 16.05
CA ILE A 199 7.40 9.20 15.34
C ILE A 199 6.88 8.10 16.27
N GLY A 200 5.65 7.68 16.02
CA GLY A 200 4.98 6.61 16.75
C GLY A 200 4.03 5.82 15.85
N ILE A 201 3.32 4.86 16.45
CA ILE A 201 2.40 3.96 15.77
C ILE A 201 1.04 4.05 16.46
N GLY A 202 -0.02 4.24 15.67
CA GLY A 202 -1.40 4.29 16.15
C GLY A 202 -1.85 2.95 16.72
N LEU A 203 -2.48 2.96 17.89
CA LEU A 203 -2.97 1.78 18.60
C LEU A 203 -4.45 1.48 18.34
N ASP A 204 -5.17 2.44 17.76
CA ASP A 204 -6.60 2.32 17.44
C ASP A 204 -6.94 2.99 16.12
N ASP A 205 -8.14 2.68 15.62
CA ASP A 205 -8.75 3.40 14.51
C ASP A 205 -8.94 4.87 14.92
N GLY A 206 -8.54 5.77 14.03
CA GLY A 206 -8.40 7.19 14.35
C GLY A 206 -7.03 7.60 14.89
N CYS A 207 -6.17 6.64 15.26
CA CYS A 207 -4.85 6.89 15.85
C CYS A 207 -4.90 7.86 17.05
N SER A 208 -5.99 7.81 17.81
CA SER A 208 -6.22 8.65 18.99
C SER A 208 -5.28 8.29 20.14
N ARG A 209 -4.73 7.07 20.12
CA ARG A 209 -3.64 6.64 20.98
C ARG A 209 -2.46 6.20 20.13
N VAL A 210 -1.27 6.66 20.49
CA VAL A 210 -0.02 6.42 19.74
C VAL A 210 1.03 5.86 20.70
N LEU A 211 1.67 4.75 20.32
CA LEU A 211 2.82 4.21 21.03
C LEU A 211 4.11 4.62 20.35
N SER A 212 5.09 5.08 21.13
CA SER A 212 6.38 5.51 20.63
C SER A 212 7.52 5.25 21.61
N ASN A 213 8.75 5.55 21.18
CA ASN A 213 9.90 5.52 22.07
C ASN A 213 9.85 6.67 23.07
N SER A 214 10.08 6.35 24.35
CA SER A 214 10.34 7.32 25.41
C SER A 214 11.85 7.57 25.49
N SER A 215 12.32 8.67 24.91
CA SER A 215 13.75 9.01 24.88
C SER A 215 14.36 9.08 26.29
N SER A 216 13.70 9.76 27.22
CA SER A 216 14.17 9.92 28.60
C SER A 216 14.21 8.61 29.41
N ARG A 217 13.55 7.56 28.92
CA ARG A 217 13.48 6.25 29.59
C ARG A 217 14.17 5.14 28.80
N ALA A 218 14.70 5.43 27.61
CA ALA A 218 15.24 4.45 26.67
C ALA A 218 14.31 3.20 26.55
N LEU A 219 13.01 3.45 26.32
CA LEU A 219 11.98 2.42 26.34
C LEU A 219 10.92 2.66 25.25
N PHE A 220 10.59 1.64 24.47
CA PHE A 220 9.44 1.67 23.56
C PHE A 220 8.15 1.46 24.35
N GLY A 221 7.56 2.54 24.84
CA GLY A 221 6.48 2.45 25.83
C GLY A 221 5.80 3.77 26.17
N TRP A 222 6.09 4.85 25.44
CA TRP A 222 5.38 6.11 25.64
C TRP A 222 4.08 6.09 24.85
N GLU A 223 2.97 6.01 25.56
CA GLU A 223 1.63 6.17 25.00
C GLU A 223 1.20 7.63 25.12
N SER A 224 0.79 8.22 24.01
CA SER A 224 0.30 9.60 23.90
C SER A 224 -0.97 9.66 23.06
N ASP A 225 -1.54 10.85 22.90
CA ASP A 225 -2.50 11.12 21.83
C ASP A 225 -1.79 11.24 20.46
N THR A 226 -2.57 11.53 19.42
CA THR A 226 -2.09 11.71 18.04
C THR A 226 -1.04 12.82 17.92
N ASP A 227 -1.14 13.87 18.73
CA ASP A 227 -0.27 15.04 18.68
C ASP A 227 0.85 15.00 19.74
N PHE A 228 1.08 13.83 20.34
CA PHE A 228 2.10 13.59 21.35
C PHE A 228 1.99 14.52 22.58
N GLY A 229 0.76 14.82 22.98
CA GLY A 229 0.42 15.66 24.13
C GLY A 229 0.92 17.10 23.97
N ASP A 230 0.87 17.66 22.75
CA ASP A 230 1.35 19.00 22.38
C ASP A 230 2.87 19.22 22.57
N SER A 231 3.64 18.16 22.83
CA SER A 231 5.09 18.26 23.11
C SER A 231 5.90 18.81 21.93
N TYR A 232 5.37 18.71 20.71
CA TYR A 232 6.07 19.04 19.45
C TYR A 232 5.48 20.24 18.71
N GLY A 233 4.70 21.10 19.38
CA GLY A 233 4.40 22.45 18.89
C GLY A 233 3.46 22.57 17.69
N GLY A 234 2.80 21.49 17.25
CA GLY A 234 1.83 21.52 16.17
C GLY A 234 1.17 20.16 15.87
N PRO A 235 0.22 20.12 14.92
CA PRO A 235 -0.50 18.90 14.57
C PRO A 235 0.41 17.90 13.85
N SER A 236 0.23 16.63 14.18
CA SER A 236 0.94 15.51 13.58
C SER A 236 0.34 15.10 12.24
N THR A 237 1.12 14.36 11.45
CA THR A 237 0.66 13.79 10.18
C THR A 237 0.59 12.26 10.28
N ILE A 238 -0.51 11.67 9.80
CA ILE A 238 -0.73 10.22 9.81
C ILE A 238 -0.42 9.65 8.43
N TYR A 239 0.36 8.58 8.38
CA TYR A 239 0.72 7.85 7.17
C TYR A 239 0.38 6.37 7.29
N ARG A 240 -0.24 5.84 6.23
CA ARG A 240 -0.36 4.39 6.02
C ARG A 240 0.77 3.90 5.13
N LEU A 241 1.44 2.83 5.52
CA LEU A 241 2.44 2.20 4.65
C LEU A 241 1.75 1.54 3.45
N VAL A 242 2.33 1.75 2.28
CA VAL A 242 1.86 1.17 1.01
C VAL A 242 2.98 0.34 0.38
N ARG A 243 2.60 -0.77 -0.27
CA ARG A 243 3.52 -1.63 -1.04
C ARG A 243 4.02 -0.95 -2.29
#